data_AF-A0A7C5I3B8-F1
#
_entry.id   AF-A0A7C5I3B8-F1
#
_cell.length_a   1.000
_cell.length_b   1.000
_cell.length_c   1.000
_cell.angle_alpha   90.00
_cell.angle_beta   90.00
_cell.angle_gamma   90.00
#
_symmetry.space_group_name_H-M   'P 1'
#
loop_
_entity.id
_entity.type
_entity.pdbx_description
1 polymer ?
#
loop_
_entity_poly.entity_id
_entity_poly.type
_entity_poly.pdbx_seq_one_letter_code
_entity_poly.pdbx_strand_id
1 'polypeptide(L)'
;MLESIRNIFSIPDLRKRVLFTLMILAVYRIGAQIPNPGISSSALAEFWNAQKGTILGMVDLFSGRNMSRMTIFALGIMPYISASIILQLLQVVWPYLERLSKEGELGRKKITQYTRYGTLLICIIQATAISIFLETAKTPGGAPIVPNPGLGFKFLTVLTLTTGTVFIMWLGEQISERGIGNGISLIIFAGIVVGFPRGVQSIVNGL
;
A
#
# COMPACT_ATOMS: atom_id res chain seq x y z
N MET A 1 -12.77 6.75 28.37
CA MET A 1 -12.59 6.68 26.90
C MET A 1 -13.46 7.68 26.14
N LEU A 2 -14.75 7.81 26.44
CA LEU A 2 -15.63 8.84 25.85
C LEU A 2 -15.16 10.29 26.11
N GLU A 3 -14.63 10.56 27.30
CA GLU A 3 -14.02 11.87 27.62
C GLU A 3 -12.74 12.14 26.81
N SER A 4 -11.93 11.11 26.53
CA SER A 4 -10.74 11.23 25.68
C SER A 4 -11.11 11.59 24.24
N ILE A 5 -12.19 10.99 23.71
CA ILE A 5 -12.75 11.33 22.40
C ILE A 5 -13.28 12.77 22.40
N ARG A 6 -13.97 13.20 23.46
CA ARG A 6 -14.44 14.59 23.59
C ARG A 6 -13.27 15.58 23.67
N ASN A 7 -12.21 15.25 24.40
CA ASN A 7 -11.02 16.10 24.55
C ASN A 7 -10.22 16.25 23.25
N ILE A 8 -10.22 15.22 22.39
CA ILE A 8 -9.64 15.32 21.03
C ILE A 8 -10.31 16.45 20.23
N PHE A 9 -11.64 16.60 20.34
CA PHE A 9 -12.37 17.66 19.66
C PHE A 9 -12.29 19.01 20.38
N SER A 10 -12.05 19.03 21.69
CA SER A 10 -11.91 20.27 22.48
C SER A 10 -10.56 20.96 22.29
N ILE A 11 -9.47 20.21 22.12
CA ILE A 11 -8.12 20.78 22.01
C ILE A 11 -7.83 21.18 20.55
N PRO A 12 -7.58 22.47 20.24
CA PRO A 12 -7.41 22.95 18.87
C PRO A 12 -6.28 22.27 18.10
N ASP A 13 -5.16 21.98 18.75
CA ASP A 13 -4.01 21.32 18.12
C ASP A 13 -4.30 19.85 17.78
N LEU A 14 -4.96 19.12 18.67
CA LEU A 14 -5.38 17.74 18.40
C LEU A 14 -6.38 17.69 17.25
N ARG A 15 -7.35 18.61 17.23
CA ARG A 15 -8.30 18.74 16.12
C ARG A 15 -7.60 18.95 14.78
N LYS A 16 -6.59 19.83 14.72
CA LYS A 16 -5.80 20.07 13.50
C LYS A 16 -5.07 18.81 13.03
N ARG A 17 -4.43 18.08 13.95
CA ARG A 17 -3.72 16.83 13.63
C ARG A 17 -4.66 15.74 13.13
N VAL A 18 -5.83 15.57 13.76
CA VAL A 18 -6.87 14.63 13.34
C VAL A 18 -7.38 14.97 11.95
N LEU A 19 -7.71 16.26 11.71
CA LEU A 19 -8.21 16.72 10.41
C LEU A 19 -7.16 16.50 9.31
N PHE A 20 -5.88 16.75 9.61
CA PHE A 20 -4.77 16.49 8.69
C PHE A 20 -4.66 14.99 8.36
N THR A 21 -4.72 14.11 9.35
CA THR A 21 -4.73 12.66 9.13
C THR A 21 -5.92 12.23 8.27
N LEU A 22 -7.13 12.70 8.58
CA LEU A 22 -8.33 12.39 7.78
C LEU A 22 -8.22 12.88 6.34
N MET A 23 -7.65 14.07 6.12
CA MET A 23 -7.40 14.62 4.79
C MET A 23 -6.44 13.74 3.99
N ILE A 24 -5.32 13.31 4.60
CA ILE A 24 -4.39 12.40 3.92
C ILE A 24 -5.05 11.06 3.60
N LEU A 25 -5.83 10.49 4.53
CA LEU A 25 -6.55 9.24 4.28
C LEU A 25 -7.56 9.39 3.14
N ALA A 26 -8.20 10.56 2.99
CA ALA A 26 -9.05 10.86 1.85
C ALA A 26 -8.26 10.90 0.53
N VAL A 27 -7.08 11.54 0.51
CA VAL A 27 -6.18 11.56 -0.67
C VAL A 27 -5.73 10.14 -1.05
N TYR A 28 -5.32 9.33 -0.07
CA TYR A 28 -5.01 7.91 -0.27
C TYR A 28 -6.19 7.17 -0.90
N ARG A 29 -7.41 7.45 -0.45
CA ARG A 29 -8.60 6.79 -0.98
C ARG A 29 -8.94 7.19 -2.40
N ILE A 30 -8.73 8.45 -2.78
CA ILE A 30 -8.93 8.92 -4.15
C ILE A 30 -7.94 8.23 -5.09
N GLY A 31 -6.66 8.13 -4.71
CA GLY A 31 -5.66 7.44 -5.54
C GLY A 31 -5.93 5.93 -5.68
N ALA A 32 -6.53 5.30 -4.67
CA ALA A 32 -7.01 3.91 -4.74
C ALA A 32 -8.20 3.69 -5.71
N GLN A 33 -8.70 4.74 -6.37
CA GLN A 33 -9.69 4.62 -7.44
C GLN A 33 -9.09 4.80 -8.85
N ILE A 34 -7.85 5.28 -8.95
CA ILE A 34 -7.18 5.54 -10.22
C ILE A 34 -6.57 4.22 -10.74
N PRO A 35 -7.06 3.68 -11.87
CA PRO A 35 -6.52 2.46 -12.45
C PRO A 35 -5.14 2.71 -13.07
N ASN A 36 -4.29 1.68 -13.06
CA ASN A 36 -3.01 1.71 -13.74
C ASN A 36 -3.22 1.76 -15.26
N PRO A 37 -2.57 2.69 -15.99
CA PRO A 37 -2.71 2.78 -17.43
C PRO A 37 -2.22 1.51 -18.15
N GLY A 38 -2.92 1.15 -19.24
CA GLY A 38 -2.55 -0.01 -20.08
C GLY A 38 -3.16 -1.35 -19.67
N ILE A 39 -4.06 -1.38 -18.69
CA ILE A 39 -4.77 -2.59 -18.24
C ILE A 39 -6.26 -2.48 -18.52
N SER A 40 -6.86 -3.55 -19.04
CA SER A 40 -8.31 -3.65 -19.16
C SER A 40 -8.94 -4.02 -17.81
N SER A 41 -9.70 -3.10 -17.22
CA SER A 41 -10.36 -3.32 -15.92
C SER A 41 -11.44 -4.41 -15.95
N SER A 42 -12.08 -4.64 -17.10
CA SER A 42 -13.06 -5.73 -17.27
C SER A 42 -12.37 -7.09 -17.30
N ALA A 43 -11.32 -7.23 -18.11
CA ALA A 43 -10.52 -8.46 -18.19
C ALA A 43 -9.88 -8.81 -16.85
N LEU A 44 -9.35 -7.81 -16.12
CA LEU A 44 -8.79 -8.02 -14.79
C LEU A 44 -9.85 -8.47 -13.78
N ALA A 45 -11.06 -7.91 -13.83
CA ALA A 45 -12.14 -8.31 -12.95
C ALA A 45 -12.58 -9.77 -13.20
N GLU A 46 -12.62 -10.22 -14.45
CA GLU A 46 -12.89 -11.61 -14.82
C GLU A 46 -11.80 -12.55 -14.31
N PHE A 47 -10.52 -12.19 -14.51
CA PHE A 47 -9.39 -12.95 -13.97
C PHE A 47 -9.47 -13.07 -12.45
N TRP A 48 -9.76 -11.97 -11.74
CA TRP A 48 -9.84 -12.00 -10.28
C TRP A 48 -11.06 -12.73 -9.75
N ASN A 49 -12.19 -12.68 -10.47
CA ASN A 49 -13.38 -13.47 -10.14
C ASN A 49 -13.08 -14.98 -10.14
N ALA A 50 -12.26 -15.44 -11.09
CA ALA A 50 -11.79 -16.84 -11.12
C ALA A 50 -10.83 -17.17 -9.97
N GLN A 51 -10.17 -16.18 -9.36
CA GLN A 51 -9.18 -16.33 -8.29
C GLN A 51 -9.72 -16.02 -6.88
N LYS A 52 -11.02 -15.72 -6.72
CA LYS A 52 -11.63 -15.33 -5.43
C LYS A 52 -11.44 -16.37 -4.31
N GLY A 53 -11.34 -17.66 -4.64
CA GLY A 53 -11.17 -18.76 -3.68
C GLY A 53 -9.72 -19.16 -3.40
N THR A 54 -8.73 -18.51 -4.03
CA THR A 54 -7.32 -18.87 -3.87
C THR A 54 -6.60 -17.93 -2.90
N ILE A 55 -5.34 -18.26 -2.57
CA ILE A 55 -4.48 -17.43 -1.70
C ILE A 55 -4.33 -15.99 -2.24
N LEU A 56 -4.41 -15.82 -3.57
CA LEU A 56 -4.42 -14.51 -4.23
C LEU A 56 -5.61 -13.67 -3.77
N GLY A 57 -6.81 -14.26 -3.68
CA GLY A 57 -8.01 -13.61 -3.17
C GLY A 57 -7.85 -13.08 -1.73
N MET A 58 -7.15 -13.81 -0.85
CA MET A 58 -6.83 -13.34 0.50
C MET A 58 -5.87 -12.14 0.48
N VAL A 59 -4.83 -12.18 -0.36
CA VAL A 59 -3.86 -11.07 -0.50
C VAL A 59 -4.56 -9.77 -0.94
N ASP A 60 -5.55 -9.87 -1.84
CA ASP A 60 -6.31 -8.70 -2.29
C ASP A 60 -7.15 -8.06 -1.17
N LEU A 61 -7.71 -8.85 -0.26
CA LEU A 61 -8.44 -8.34 0.89
C LEU A 61 -7.55 -7.47 1.79
N PHE A 62 -6.32 -7.91 2.07
CA PHE A 62 -5.36 -7.14 2.87
C PHE A 62 -4.84 -5.89 2.15
N SER A 63 -4.85 -5.90 0.81
CA SER A 63 -4.50 -4.72 -0.01
C SER A 63 -5.62 -3.68 -0.15
N GLY A 64 -6.78 -3.89 0.49
CA GLY A 64 -7.94 -3.01 0.34
C GLY A 64 -8.59 -3.05 -1.05
N ARG A 65 -8.40 -4.17 -1.77
CA ARG A 65 -8.82 -4.40 -3.16
C ARG A 65 -8.09 -3.56 -4.21
N ASN A 66 -6.91 -3.02 -3.87
CA ASN A 66 -6.10 -2.23 -4.79
C ASN A 66 -5.41 -3.10 -5.85
N MET A 67 -5.17 -4.38 -5.54
CA MET A 67 -4.56 -5.36 -6.44
C MET A 67 -5.57 -5.86 -7.48
N SER A 68 -6.79 -6.23 -7.09
CA SER A 68 -7.85 -6.69 -8.00
C SER A 68 -8.32 -5.64 -8.99
N ARG A 69 -8.11 -4.35 -8.69
CA ARG A 69 -8.39 -3.23 -9.60
C ARG A 69 -7.13 -2.72 -10.32
N MET A 70 -5.96 -3.28 -10.03
CA MET A 70 -4.64 -2.79 -10.44
C MET A 70 -4.57 -1.26 -10.46
N THR A 71 -4.74 -0.68 -9.27
CA THR A 71 -4.66 0.78 -9.11
C THR A 71 -3.22 1.25 -9.11
N ILE A 72 -2.99 2.57 -9.17
CA ILE A 72 -1.67 3.16 -8.96
C ILE A 72 -1.05 2.77 -7.60
N PHE A 73 -1.88 2.33 -6.65
CA PHE A 73 -1.49 1.88 -5.32
C PHE A 73 -1.59 0.36 -5.14
N ALA A 74 -1.52 -0.43 -6.22
CA ALA A 74 -1.69 -1.89 -6.17
C ALA A 74 -0.72 -2.59 -5.20
N LEU A 75 0.54 -2.15 -5.13
CA LEU A 75 1.54 -2.65 -4.18
C LEU A 75 1.28 -2.20 -2.73
N GLY A 76 0.50 -1.13 -2.55
CA GLY A 76 0.21 -0.53 -1.26
C GLY A 76 1.48 -0.11 -0.51
N ILE A 77 1.49 -0.29 0.80
CA ILE A 77 2.63 0.00 1.68
C ILE A 77 3.50 -1.24 1.94
N MET A 78 3.16 -2.39 1.34
CA MET A 78 3.85 -3.66 1.60
C MET A 78 5.35 -3.64 1.32
N PRO A 79 5.84 -3.06 0.20
CA PRO A 79 7.29 -2.99 -0.06
C PRO A 79 8.07 -2.27 1.05
N TYR A 80 7.47 -1.25 1.65
CA TYR A 80 8.07 -0.53 2.77
C TYR A 80 8.11 -1.38 4.04
N ILE A 81 7.02 -2.08 4.35
CA ILE A 81 6.97 -3.01 5.49
C ILE A 81 8.07 -4.06 5.33
N SER A 82 8.17 -4.69 4.16
CA SER A 82 9.22 -5.67 3.86
C SER A 82 10.63 -5.08 4.03
N ALA A 83 10.90 -3.90 3.46
CA ALA A 83 12.20 -3.23 3.63
C ALA A 83 12.53 -2.95 5.11
N SER A 84 11.54 -2.51 5.88
CA SER A 84 11.72 -2.20 7.30
C SER A 84 12.02 -3.44 8.14
N ILE A 85 11.34 -4.56 7.86
CA ILE A 85 11.57 -5.84 8.53
C ILE A 85 12.96 -6.38 8.15
N ILE A 86 13.34 -6.30 6.87
CA ILE A 86 14.67 -6.73 6.42
C ILE A 86 15.75 -5.96 7.19
N LEU A 87 15.63 -4.63 7.32
CA LEU A 87 16.61 -3.83 8.07
C LEU A 87 16.56 -4.06 9.57
N GLN A 88 15.39 -4.35 10.15
CA GLN A 88 15.28 -4.75 11.55
C GLN A 88 15.98 -6.08 11.83
N LEU A 89 15.83 -7.06 10.95
CA LEU A 89 16.54 -8.34 11.05
C LEU A 89 18.04 -8.15 10.81
N LEU A 90 18.43 -7.32 9.85
CA LEU A 90 19.83 -7.04 9.55
C LEU A 90 20.54 -6.30 10.69
N GLN A 91 19.82 -5.52 11.51
CA GLN A 91 20.37 -4.92 12.73
C GLN A 91 20.83 -5.97 13.75
N VAL A 92 20.21 -7.16 13.78
CA VAL A 92 20.60 -8.24 14.70
C VAL A 92 21.85 -8.97 14.20
N VAL A 93 22.00 -9.07 12.88
CA VAL A 93 23.09 -9.84 12.25
C VAL A 93 24.33 -8.96 11.99
N TRP A 94 24.14 -7.68 11.69
CA TRP A 94 25.20 -6.77 11.25
C TRP A 94 25.55 -5.71 12.32
N PRO A 95 26.74 -5.77 12.94
CA PRO A 95 27.06 -4.97 14.12
C PRO A 95 27.14 -3.45 13.87
N TYR A 96 27.41 -3.01 12.64
CA TYR A 96 27.35 -1.58 12.31
C TYR A 96 25.92 -1.02 12.39
N LEU A 97 24.92 -1.79 11.91
CA LEU A 97 23.52 -1.37 11.96
C LEU A 97 22.97 -1.43 13.38
N GLU A 98 23.44 -2.38 14.19
CA GLU A 98 23.15 -2.44 15.62
C GLU A 98 23.66 -1.18 16.34
N ARG A 99 24.93 -0.79 16.11
CA ARG A 99 25.53 0.42 16.68
C ARG A 99 24.77 1.66 16.23
N LEU A 100 24.45 1.74 14.94
CA LEU A 100 23.68 2.84 14.38
C LEU A 100 22.28 2.93 15.03
N SER A 101 21.64 1.82 15.35
CA SER A 101 20.36 1.81 16.06
C SER A 101 20.48 2.36 17.50
N LYS A 102 21.65 2.17 18.13
CA LYS A 102 21.97 2.66 19.49
C LYS A 102 22.46 4.12 19.54
N GLU A 103 22.80 4.74 18.40
CA GLU A 103 23.21 6.15 18.29
C GLU A 103 22.06 7.17 18.49
N GLY A 104 20.86 6.71 18.85
CA GLY A 104 19.72 7.58 19.14
C GLY A 104 19.00 8.10 17.88
N GLU A 105 18.58 9.37 17.88
CA GLU A 105 17.76 9.93 16.80
C GLU A 105 18.47 10.01 15.45
N LEU A 106 19.75 10.37 15.43
CA LEU A 106 20.54 10.47 14.20
C LEU A 106 20.71 9.11 13.53
N GLY A 107 20.96 8.08 14.33
CA GLY A 107 21.05 6.70 13.88
C GLY A 107 19.73 6.17 13.32
N ARG A 108 18.62 6.43 14.02
CA ARG A 108 17.26 6.08 13.53
C ARG A 108 16.96 6.74 12.20
N LYS A 109 17.30 8.02 12.00
CA LYS A 109 17.10 8.71 10.73
C LYS A 109 17.88 8.06 9.58
N LYS A 110 19.12 7.62 9.81
CA LYS A 110 19.91 6.90 8.80
C LYS A 110 19.31 5.53 8.47
N ILE A 111 18.83 4.79 9.47
CA ILE A 111 18.12 3.51 9.24
C ILE A 111 16.86 3.75 8.39
N THR A 112 16.08 4.79 8.70
CA THR A 112 14.91 5.15 7.88
C THR A 112 15.29 5.49 6.45
N GLN A 113 16.41 6.19 6.21
CA GLN A 113 16.90 6.44 4.85
C GLN A 113 17.23 5.14 4.12
N TYR A 114 17.92 4.19 4.76
CA TYR A 114 18.15 2.88 4.18
C TYR A 114 16.85 2.13 3.90
N THR A 115 15.85 2.23 4.78
CA THR A 115 14.53 1.64 4.54
C THR A 115 13.88 2.23 3.30
N ARG A 116 13.97 3.54 3.08
CA ARG A 116 13.44 4.20 1.88
C ARG A 116 14.12 3.69 0.60
N TYR A 117 15.45 3.58 0.61
CA TYR A 117 16.19 3.03 -0.53
C TYR A 117 15.87 1.55 -0.78
N GLY A 118 15.79 0.75 0.28
CA GLY A 118 15.39 -0.66 0.18
C GLY A 118 13.97 -0.81 -0.36
N THR A 119 13.05 0.06 0.07
CA THR A 119 11.67 0.09 -0.43
C THR A 119 11.63 0.35 -1.93
N LEU A 120 12.38 1.34 -2.41
CA LEU A 120 12.44 1.68 -3.83
C LEU A 120 12.94 0.50 -4.67
N LEU A 121 14.00 -0.17 -4.21
CA LEU A 121 14.57 -1.34 -4.89
C LEU A 121 13.58 -2.51 -4.94
N ILE A 122 12.91 -2.81 -3.81
CA ILE A 122 11.88 -3.85 -3.75
C ILE A 122 10.71 -3.51 -4.67
N CYS A 123 10.27 -2.25 -4.71
CA CYS A 123 9.19 -1.80 -5.60
C CYS A 123 9.53 -2.05 -7.07
N ILE A 124 10.74 -1.70 -7.51
CA ILE A 124 11.16 -1.88 -8.90
C ILE A 124 11.13 -3.36 -9.27
N ILE A 125 11.67 -4.23 -8.41
CA ILE A 125 11.70 -5.68 -8.65
C ILE A 125 10.27 -6.25 -8.69
N GLN A 126 9.44 -5.93 -7.69
CA GLN A 126 8.07 -6.43 -7.60
C GLN A 126 7.19 -5.89 -8.73
N ALA A 127 7.29 -4.60 -9.06
CA ALA A 127 6.54 -4.01 -10.17
C ALA A 127 6.95 -4.60 -11.52
N THR A 128 8.24 -4.93 -11.70
CA THR A 128 8.71 -5.62 -12.91
C THR A 128 8.11 -7.01 -13.00
N ALA A 129 8.16 -7.79 -11.91
CA ALA A 129 7.53 -9.10 -11.85
C ALA A 129 6.02 -9.04 -12.14
N ILE A 130 5.31 -8.07 -11.57
CA ILE A 130 3.87 -7.86 -11.80
C ILE A 130 3.60 -7.46 -13.26
N SER A 131 4.41 -6.59 -13.85
CA SER A 131 4.20 -6.17 -15.25
C SER A 131 4.38 -7.33 -16.24
N ILE A 132 5.36 -8.21 -16.00
CA ILE A 132 5.55 -9.43 -16.80
C ILE A 132 4.39 -10.39 -16.57
N PHE A 133 3.95 -10.57 -15.33
CA PHE A 133 2.82 -11.42 -14.99
C PHE A 133 1.52 -10.95 -15.64
N LEU A 134 1.25 -9.65 -15.63
CA LEU A 134 0.05 -9.06 -16.25
C LEU A 134 0.06 -9.19 -17.78
N GLU A 135 1.23 -9.12 -18.39
CA GLU A 135 1.38 -9.31 -19.84
C GLU A 135 1.12 -10.75 -20.27
N THR A 136 1.53 -11.73 -19.45
CA THR A 136 1.33 -13.16 -19.74
C THR A 136 -0.04 -13.68 -19.27
N ALA A 137 -0.67 -13.01 -18.31
CA ALA A 137 -1.97 -13.38 -17.79
C ALA A 137 -3.10 -13.12 -18.80
N LYS A 138 -3.96 -14.14 -18.95
CA LYS A 138 -5.14 -14.11 -19.81
C LYS A 138 -6.38 -14.39 -18.97
N THR A 139 -7.50 -13.84 -19.41
CA THR A 139 -8.81 -14.21 -18.85
C THR A 139 -9.13 -15.68 -19.13
N PRO A 140 -10.05 -16.30 -18.38
CA PRO A 140 -10.57 -17.62 -18.70
C PRO A 140 -11.13 -17.74 -20.13
N GLY A 141 -11.60 -16.63 -20.71
CA GLY A 141 -12.05 -16.52 -22.11
C GLY A 141 -10.94 -16.23 -23.13
N GLY A 142 -9.66 -16.23 -22.72
CA GLY A 142 -8.51 -16.05 -23.61
C GLY A 142 -8.18 -14.59 -23.99
N ALA A 143 -9.00 -13.62 -23.58
CA ALA A 143 -8.73 -12.21 -23.80
C ALA A 143 -7.50 -11.75 -22.98
N PRO A 144 -6.56 -11.00 -23.58
CA PRO A 144 -5.39 -10.49 -22.88
C PRO A 144 -5.78 -9.40 -21.87
N ILE A 145 -5.17 -9.44 -20.68
CA ILE A 145 -5.39 -8.42 -19.64
C ILE A 145 -4.75 -7.08 -20.05
N VAL A 146 -3.66 -7.14 -20.82
CA VAL A 146 -2.93 -6.00 -21.39
C VAL A 146 -3.23 -5.94 -22.89
N PRO A 147 -4.02 -4.95 -23.37
CA PRO A 147 -4.38 -4.87 -24.78
C PRO A 147 -3.18 -4.67 -25.72
N ASN A 148 -2.16 -3.93 -25.27
CA ASN A 148 -0.94 -3.64 -26.04
C ASN A 148 0.30 -4.08 -25.23
N PRO A 149 0.71 -5.35 -25.31
CA PRO A 149 1.92 -5.85 -24.65
C PRO A 149 3.18 -5.20 -25.25
N GLY A 150 4.25 -5.07 -24.46
CA GLY A 150 5.50 -4.45 -24.91
C GLY A 150 6.32 -3.76 -23.81
N LEU A 151 7.54 -3.36 -24.18
CA LEU A 151 8.48 -2.68 -23.27
C LEU A 151 7.92 -1.35 -22.73
N GLY A 152 7.13 -0.63 -23.52
CA GLY A 152 6.45 0.61 -23.10
C GLY A 152 5.47 0.38 -21.96
N PHE A 153 4.67 -0.70 -22.01
CA PHE A 153 3.75 -1.07 -20.92
C PHE A 153 4.50 -1.44 -19.64
N LYS A 154 5.58 -2.23 -19.76
CA LYS A 154 6.40 -2.63 -18.61
C LYS A 154 7.00 -1.43 -17.90
N PHE A 155 7.63 -0.54 -18.66
CA PHE A 155 8.24 0.66 -18.10
C PHE A 155 7.20 1.58 -17.44
N LEU A 156 6.06 1.81 -18.11
CA LEU A 156 4.97 2.62 -17.57
C LEU A 156 4.39 2.01 -16.28
N THR A 157 4.19 0.69 -16.24
CA THR A 157 3.67 -0.02 -15.06
C THR A 157 4.68 0.03 -13.91
N VAL A 158 5.96 -0.23 -14.17
CA VAL A 158 7.02 -0.15 -13.16
C VAL A 158 7.08 1.25 -12.57
N LEU A 159 7.08 2.28 -13.41
CA LEU A 159 7.11 3.67 -12.97
C LEU A 159 5.86 4.01 -12.15
N THR A 160 4.67 3.67 -12.64
CA THR A 160 3.41 3.98 -11.96
C THR A 160 3.31 3.32 -10.59
N LEU A 161 3.60 2.02 -10.49
CA LEU A 161 3.52 1.28 -9.23
C LEU A 161 4.60 1.72 -8.23
N THR A 162 5.81 2.02 -8.73
CA THR A 162 6.92 2.51 -7.89
C THR A 162 6.61 3.89 -7.35
N THR A 163 6.20 4.83 -8.21
CA THR A 163 5.82 6.19 -7.81
C THR A 163 4.63 6.17 -6.86
N GLY A 164 3.61 5.34 -7.14
CA GLY A 164 2.46 5.18 -6.26
C GLY A 164 2.86 4.70 -4.86
N THR A 165 3.73 3.70 -4.77
CA THR A 165 4.20 3.17 -3.47
C THR A 165 5.04 4.20 -2.71
N VAL A 166 5.96 4.88 -3.38
CA VAL A 166 6.78 5.95 -2.78
C VAL A 166 5.91 7.09 -2.28
N PHE A 167 4.85 7.43 -3.02
CA PHE A 167 3.89 8.44 -2.61
C PHE A 167 3.10 8.00 -1.35
N ILE A 168 2.65 6.75 -1.27
CA ILE A 168 1.98 6.22 -0.06
C ILE A 168 2.93 6.24 1.14
N MET A 169 4.18 5.82 0.96
CA MET A 169 5.21 5.88 1.99
C MET A 169 5.36 7.32 2.51
N TRP A 170 5.49 8.28 1.59
CA TRP A 170 5.57 9.70 1.95
C TRP A 170 4.33 10.19 2.71
N LEU A 171 3.12 9.82 2.29
CA LEU A 171 1.88 10.15 3.02
C LEU A 171 1.88 9.59 4.45
N GLY A 172 2.36 8.35 4.62
CA GLY A 172 2.47 7.71 5.94
C GLY A 172 3.46 8.43 6.85
N GLU A 173 4.58 8.89 6.30
CA GLU A 173 5.55 9.70 7.03
C GLU A 173 4.96 11.07 7.41
N GLN A 174 4.24 11.72 6.51
CA GLN A 174 3.57 13.00 6.80
C GLN A 174 2.54 12.87 7.92
N ILE A 175 1.74 11.79 7.94
CA ILE A 175 0.83 11.52 9.06
C ILE A 175 1.61 11.31 10.37
N SER A 176 2.77 10.65 10.33
CA SER A 176 3.56 10.39 11.54
C SER A 176 4.18 11.68 12.10
N GLU A 177 4.58 12.62 11.23
CA GLU A 177 5.18 13.90 11.64
C GLU A 177 4.15 14.93 12.09
N ARG A 178 3.02 15.05 11.39
CA ARG A 178 2.06 16.15 11.57
C ARG A 178 0.67 15.71 12.02
N GLY A 179 0.38 14.41 11.91
CA GLY A 179 -0.91 13.83 12.26
C GLY A 179 -0.92 13.20 13.65
N ILE A 180 -1.74 12.17 13.79
CA ILE A 180 -1.87 11.38 15.02
C ILE A 180 -1.32 9.97 14.82
N GLY A 181 -0.62 9.44 15.83
CA GLY A 181 -0.15 8.04 15.84
C GLY A 181 0.90 7.72 14.78
N ASN A 182 0.95 6.45 14.35
CA ASN A 182 1.84 5.98 13.31
C ASN A 182 1.10 5.97 11.96
N GLY A 183 1.54 6.80 11.02
CA GLY A 183 0.87 6.99 9.74
C GLY A 183 0.87 5.76 8.85
N ILE A 184 1.93 4.95 8.87
CA ILE A 184 1.98 3.69 8.13
C ILE A 184 0.93 2.72 8.66
N SER A 185 0.83 2.58 10.00
CA SER A 185 -0.20 1.75 10.63
C SER A 185 -1.61 2.23 10.30
N LEU A 186 -1.84 3.55 10.25
CA LEU A 186 -3.13 4.13 9.89
C LEU A 186 -3.50 3.90 8.42
N ILE A 187 -2.53 3.92 7.50
CA ILE A 187 -2.78 3.60 6.09
C ILE A 187 -3.20 2.14 5.93
N ILE A 188 -2.54 1.21 6.63
CA ILE A 188 -2.92 -0.22 6.63
C ILE A 188 -4.34 -0.37 7.18
N PHE A 189 -4.61 0.24 8.34
CA PHE A 189 -5.93 0.21 8.97
C PHE A 189 -7.02 0.75 8.04
N ALA A 190 -6.78 1.89 7.39
CA ALA A 190 -7.70 2.47 6.44
C ALA A 190 -7.95 1.55 5.23
N GLY A 191 -6.92 0.86 4.73
CA GLY A 191 -7.04 -0.13 3.66
C GLY A 191 -7.95 -1.30 4.03
N ILE A 192 -7.82 -1.83 5.25
CA ILE A 192 -8.61 -2.98 5.73
C ILE A 192 -10.05 -2.57 6.07
N VAL A 193 -10.24 -1.48 6.80
CA VAL A 193 -11.57 -1.04 7.29
C VAL A 193 -12.52 -0.72 6.16
N VAL A 194 -12.03 -0.28 5.00
CA VAL A 194 -12.86 -0.05 3.80
C VAL A 194 -13.57 -1.33 3.33
N GLY A 195 -12.98 -2.51 3.56
CA GLY A 195 -13.60 -3.79 3.21
C GLY A 195 -14.67 -4.25 4.20
N PHE A 196 -14.64 -3.75 5.44
CA PHE A 196 -15.47 -4.25 6.53
C PHE A 196 -16.98 -4.04 6.30
N PRO A 197 -17.50 -2.85 5.91
CA PRO A 197 -18.93 -2.65 5.69
C PRO A 197 -19.53 -3.61 4.65
N ARG A 198 -18.77 -3.89 3.58
CA ARG A 198 -19.21 -4.81 2.52
C ARG A 198 -19.19 -6.27 2.99
N GLY A 199 -18.20 -6.64 3.80
CA GLY A 199 -18.14 -7.97 4.42
C GLY A 199 -19.36 -8.22 5.30
N VAL A 200 -19.74 -7.24 6.13
CA VAL A 200 -20.95 -7.31 6.95
C VAL A 200 -22.19 -7.40 6.07
N GLN A 201 -22.33 -6.56 5.03
CA GLN A 201 -23.45 -6.65 4.09
C GLN A 201 -23.54 -8.03 3.40
N SER A 202 -22.41 -8.62 3.01
CA SER A 202 -22.42 -9.94 2.37
C SER A 202 -22.86 -11.07 3.30
N ILE A 203 -22.56 -10.97 4.60
CA ILE A 203 -23.02 -11.94 5.60
C ILE A 203 -24.51 -11.75 5.86
N VAL A 204 -24.97 -10.50 5.98
CA VAL A 204 -26.39 -10.17 6.22
C VAL A 204 -27.28 -10.57 5.03
N ASN A 205 -26.81 -10.37 3.80
CA ASN A 205 -27.57 -10.75 2.59
C ASN A 205 -27.40 -12.23 2.21
N GLY A 206 -26.45 -12.93 2.82
CA GLY A 206 -26.19 -14.36 2.60
C GLY A 206 -26.82 -15.28 3.65
N LEU A 207 -27.45 -14.70 4.68
CA LEU A 207 -28.40 -15.33 5.59
C LEU A 207 -29.82 -15.13 5.05
#